data_AF-A0A7S3DSX4-F1
#
_entry.id   AF-A0A7S3DSX4-F1
#
_cell.length_a   1.000
_cell.length_b   1.000
_cell.length_c   1.000
_cell.angle_alpha   90.00
_cell.angle_beta   90.00
_cell.angle_gamma   90.00
#
_symmetry.space_group_name_H-M   'P 1'
#
loop_
_entity.id
_entity.type
_entity.pdbx_description
1 polymer ?
#
loop_
_entity_poly.entity_id
_entity_poly.type
_entity_poly.pdbx_seq_one_letter_code
_entity_poly.pdbx_strand_id
1 'polypeptide(L)'
;DERGYGGESYQKDFVESLRLLEGLPVWVVIRLCTDDDDVVDFYNGLDEMLELSMDVLDDFLGEAKEVYSENPWLTYSLPLHRVREMGYHDRLFDLIDERALTATEIRDFCILLFGADVFDGAPDPSADWKGFLKIVERALRTTALQWNPVKRKGKPLVSSKKLNRCYGHG
;
A
#
# COMPACT_ATOMS: atom_id res chain seq x y z
N ASP A 1 -15.13 6.02 -29.26
CA ASP A 1 -15.46 5.76 -30.69
C ASP A 1 -16.36 4.52 -30.78
N GLU A 2 -16.71 4.02 -31.97
CA GLU A 2 -17.51 2.77 -32.12
C GLU A 2 -16.83 1.52 -31.53
N ARG A 3 -15.54 1.62 -31.15
CA ARG A 3 -14.75 0.53 -30.57
C ARG A 3 -14.70 0.57 -29.04
N GLY A 4 -15.31 1.59 -28.41
CA GLY A 4 -15.31 1.75 -26.96
C GLY A 4 -14.04 2.36 -26.36
N TYR A 5 -13.08 2.77 -27.20
CA TYR A 5 -11.93 3.56 -26.74
C TYR A 5 -12.41 5.01 -26.68
N GLY A 6 -12.58 5.52 -25.47
CA GLY A 6 -13.02 6.89 -25.23
C GLY A 6 -12.09 7.88 -25.91
N GLY A 7 -12.63 8.79 -26.72
CA GLY A 7 -11.85 9.91 -27.27
C GLY A 7 -11.62 11.00 -26.23
N GLU A 8 -10.77 11.98 -26.54
CA GLU A 8 -10.41 13.09 -25.62
C GLU A 8 -11.62 13.80 -24.99
N SER A 9 -12.75 13.91 -25.72
CA SER A 9 -13.97 14.51 -25.17
C SER A 9 -14.55 13.71 -24.01
N TYR A 10 -14.56 12.38 -24.11
CA TYR A 10 -15.07 11.50 -23.05
C TYR A 10 -14.13 11.49 -21.84
N GLN A 11 -12.81 11.56 -22.07
CA GLN A 11 -11.85 11.70 -20.98
C GLN A 11 -12.06 13.02 -20.23
N LYS A 12 -12.29 14.12 -20.94
CA LYS A 12 -12.62 15.42 -20.32
C LYS A 12 -13.92 15.35 -19.51
N ASP A 13 -15.00 14.81 -20.08
CA ASP A 13 -16.28 14.67 -19.40
C ASP A 13 -16.16 13.79 -18.14
N PHE A 14 -15.35 12.74 -18.19
CA PHE A 14 -15.06 11.88 -17.05
C PHE A 14 -14.32 12.63 -15.94
N VAL A 15 -13.24 13.35 -16.28
CA VAL A 15 -12.46 14.16 -15.32
C VAL A 15 -13.34 15.25 -14.70
N GLU A 16 -14.17 15.92 -15.49
CA GLU A 16 -15.13 16.91 -14.98
C GLU A 16 -16.15 16.30 -14.02
N SER A 17 -16.60 15.06 -14.30
CA SER A 17 -17.50 14.33 -13.41
C SER A 17 -16.82 13.95 -12.09
N LEU A 18 -15.55 13.54 -12.12
CA LEU A 18 -14.77 13.26 -10.91
C LEU A 18 -14.57 14.51 -10.05
N ARG A 19 -14.37 15.69 -10.67
CA ARG A 19 -14.29 16.97 -9.92
C ARG A 19 -15.53 17.28 -9.11
N LEU A 20 -16.71 16.76 -9.47
CA LEU A 20 -17.91 16.94 -8.67
C LEU A 20 -17.84 16.26 -7.29
N LEU A 21 -16.90 15.34 -7.10
CA LEU A 21 -16.63 14.68 -5.82
C LEU A 21 -15.64 15.47 -4.96
N GLU A 22 -14.98 16.48 -5.52
CA GLU A 22 -14.03 17.32 -4.82
C GLU A 22 -14.70 18.03 -3.62
N GLY A 23 -14.04 17.98 -2.46
CA GLY A 23 -14.56 18.55 -1.21
C GLY A 23 -15.64 17.72 -0.50
N LEU A 24 -16.12 16.61 -1.09
CA LEU A 24 -16.95 15.64 -0.39
C LEU A 24 -16.08 14.72 0.48
N PRO A 25 -16.59 14.20 1.61
CA PRO A 25 -15.86 13.26 2.46
C PRO A 25 -15.89 11.85 1.88
N VAL A 26 -15.41 11.69 0.65
CA VAL A 26 -15.36 10.42 -0.09
C VAL A 26 -13.93 10.09 -0.46
N TRP A 27 -13.58 8.80 -0.38
CA TRP A 27 -12.34 8.25 -0.90
C TRP A 27 -12.66 7.42 -2.14
N VAL A 28 -12.09 7.80 -3.29
CA VAL A 28 -12.37 7.12 -4.56
C VAL A 28 -11.26 6.10 -4.84
N VAL A 29 -11.61 4.82 -4.96
CA VAL A 29 -10.65 3.80 -5.37
C VAL A 29 -10.92 3.38 -6.81
N ILE A 30 -9.93 3.57 -7.67
CA ILE A 30 -9.98 3.13 -9.06
C ILE A 30 -9.15 1.84 -9.17
N ARG A 31 -9.81 0.74 -9.52
CA ARG A 31 -9.13 -0.55 -9.71
C ARG A 31 -8.87 -0.77 -11.19
N LEU A 32 -7.61 -0.76 -11.57
CA LEU A 32 -7.20 -1.07 -12.93
C LEU A 32 -7.24 -2.59 -13.12
N CYS A 33 -7.90 -3.00 -14.20
CA CYS A 33 -8.03 -4.41 -14.60
C CYS A 33 -7.49 -4.60 -16.03
N THR A 34 -6.50 -3.80 -16.42
CA THR A 34 -5.97 -3.73 -17.78
C THR A 34 -4.46 -3.53 -17.73
N ASP A 35 -3.75 -4.17 -18.65
CA ASP A 35 -2.30 -4.01 -18.85
C ASP A 35 -2.02 -3.06 -20.03
N ASP A 36 -2.97 -2.16 -20.34
CA ASP A 36 -2.85 -1.20 -21.45
C ASP A 36 -2.16 0.06 -20.92
N ASP A 37 -0.91 0.25 -21.30
CA ASP A 37 -0.03 1.32 -20.81
C ASP A 37 -0.69 2.71 -20.94
N ASP A 38 -1.39 2.98 -22.05
CA ASP A 38 -2.04 4.29 -22.28
C ASP A 38 -3.20 4.51 -21.27
N VAL A 39 -3.88 3.45 -20.86
CA VAL A 39 -4.95 3.50 -19.86
C VAL A 39 -4.36 3.67 -18.46
N VAL A 40 -3.33 2.90 -18.12
CA VAL A 40 -2.65 2.97 -16.82
C VAL A 40 -2.06 4.37 -16.60
N ASP A 41 -1.35 4.90 -17.60
CA ASP A 41 -0.76 6.24 -17.54
C ASP A 41 -1.83 7.34 -17.38
N PHE A 42 -2.97 7.21 -18.06
CA PHE A 42 -4.08 8.16 -17.89
C PHE A 42 -4.62 8.19 -16.47
N TYR A 43 -4.88 7.01 -15.87
CA TYR A 43 -5.46 6.94 -14.52
C TYR A 43 -4.45 7.35 -13.45
N ASN A 44 -3.18 6.93 -13.57
CA ASN A 44 -2.11 7.35 -12.65
C ASN A 44 -1.88 8.86 -12.70
N GLY A 45 -2.10 9.50 -13.85
CA GLY A 45 -2.01 10.96 -13.97
C GLY A 45 -3.20 11.74 -13.36
N LEU A 46 -4.28 11.07 -12.92
CA LEU A 46 -5.45 11.77 -12.38
C LEU A 46 -5.15 12.50 -11.08
N ASP A 47 -4.25 11.97 -10.24
CA ASP A 47 -3.83 12.62 -9.00
C ASP A 47 -3.16 13.97 -9.24
N GLU A 48 -2.42 14.14 -10.34
CA GLU A 48 -1.84 15.43 -10.71
C GLU A 48 -2.89 16.41 -11.26
N MET A 49 -3.97 15.88 -11.85
CA MET A 49 -5.01 16.67 -12.51
C MET A 49 -6.14 17.11 -11.56
N LEU A 50 -6.25 16.46 -10.40
CA LEU A 50 -7.37 16.57 -9.46
C LEU A 50 -6.86 16.65 -8.02
N GLU A 51 -7.29 17.65 -7.25
CA GLU A 51 -7.08 17.69 -5.80
C GLU A 51 -8.06 16.76 -5.05
N LEU A 52 -8.36 15.58 -5.62
CA LEU A 52 -9.34 14.63 -5.09
C LEU A 52 -8.65 13.56 -4.24
N SER A 53 -9.30 13.15 -3.17
CA SER A 53 -8.87 12.00 -2.36
C SER A 53 -9.15 10.68 -3.10
N MET A 54 -8.14 10.17 -3.83
CA MET A 54 -8.26 8.92 -4.59
C MET A 54 -7.02 8.00 -4.45
N ASP A 55 -7.22 6.72 -4.76
CA ASP A 55 -6.17 5.68 -4.85
C ASP A 55 -6.38 4.92 -6.17
N VAL A 56 -5.35 4.85 -7.00
CA VAL A 56 -5.34 4.08 -8.24
C VAL A 56 -4.55 2.81 -7.98
N LEU A 57 -5.27 1.67 -7.98
CA LEU A 57 -4.69 0.37 -7.70
C LEU A 57 -4.55 -0.45 -8.97
N ASP A 58 -3.34 -0.91 -9.25
CA ASP A 58 -3.06 -1.85 -10.32
C ASP A 58 -3.31 -3.30 -9.87
N ASP A 59 -2.95 -4.26 -10.72
CA ASP A 59 -3.04 -5.68 -10.44
C ASP A 59 -2.24 -6.09 -9.19
N PHE A 60 -2.75 -7.08 -8.46
CA PHE A 60 -2.14 -7.57 -7.21
C PHE A 60 -0.65 -7.92 -7.32
N LEU A 61 -0.19 -8.41 -8.47
CA LEU A 61 1.21 -8.76 -8.68
C LEU A 61 2.07 -7.52 -9.01
N GLY A 62 1.56 -6.57 -9.79
CA GLY A 62 2.18 -5.26 -10.06
C GLY A 62 2.48 -4.53 -8.76
N GLU A 63 1.43 -4.21 -8.01
CA GLU A 63 1.48 -3.57 -6.68
C GLU A 63 2.49 -4.25 -5.75
N ALA A 64 2.43 -5.59 -5.68
CA ALA A 64 3.33 -6.32 -4.79
C ALA A 64 4.80 -6.21 -5.17
N LYS A 65 5.13 -6.00 -6.46
CA LYS A 65 6.51 -5.79 -6.91
C LYS A 65 7.01 -4.41 -6.51
N GLU A 66 6.17 -3.38 -6.64
CA GLU A 66 6.50 -2.00 -6.27
C GLU A 66 6.73 -1.90 -4.76
N VAL A 67 5.79 -2.39 -3.96
CA VAL A 67 5.96 -2.50 -2.51
C VAL A 67 7.18 -3.32 -2.13
N TYR A 68 7.51 -4.37 -2.89
CA TYR A 68 8.71 -5.15 -2.63
C TYR A 68 10.01 -4.42 -3.00
N SER A 69 9.98 -3.53 -4.00
CA SER A 69 11.12 -2.68 -4.39
C SER A 69 11.49 -1.76 -3.23
N GLU A 70 10.50 -1.03 -2.71
CA GLU A 70 10.71 0.01 -1.72
C GLU A 70 10.78 -0.55 -0.29
N ASN A 71 9.90 -1.50 0.04
CA ASN A 71 9.77 -2.09 1.36
C ASN A 71 9.89 -3.63 1.29
N PRO A 72 11.07 -4.18 0.94
CA PRO A 72 11.26 -5.62 0.71
C PRO A 72 11.04 -6.49 1.96
N TRP A 73 10.95 -5.86 3.14
CA TRP A 73 10.62 -6.49 4.41
C TRP A 73 9.13 -6.82 4.56
N LEU A 74 8.25 -6.14 3.82
CA LEU A 74 6.81 -6.36 3.80
C LEU A 74 6.44 -7.44 2.78
N THR A 75 5.51 -8.32 3.17
CA THR A 75 4.80 -9.19 2.24
C THR A 75 3.47 -8.52 1.90
N TYR A 76 3.39 -7.91 0.71
CA TYR A 76 2.12 -7.45 0.16
C TYR A 76 1.22 -8.67 -0.08
N SER A 77 0.22 -8.83 0.78
CA SER A 77 -0.64 -10.01 0.84
C SER A 77 -1.99 -9.74 0.20
N LEU A 78 -2.69 -10.79 -0.22
CA LEU A 78 -4.01 -10.62 -0.84
C LEU A 78 -5.00 -9.90 0.09
N PRO A 79 -5.09 -10.20 1.41
CA PRO A 79 -5.95 -9.44 2.32
C PRO A 79 -5.61 -7.95 2.35
N LEU A 80 -4.32 -7.60 2.33
CA LEU A 80 -3.87 -6.20 2.33
C LEU A 80 -4.36 -5.47 1.08
N HIS A 81 -4.16 -6.08 -0.09
CA HIS A 81 -4.66 -5.55 -1.36
C HIS A 81 -6.18 -5.39 -1.36
N ARG A 82 -6.93 -6.40 -0.89
CA ARG A 82 -8.40 -6.34 -0.81
C ARG A 82 -8.91 -5.24 0.12
N VAL A 83 -8.20 -4.95 1.20
CA VAL A 83 -8.55 -3.86 2.11
C VAL A 83 -8.41 -2.50 1.42
N ARG A 84 -7.31 -2.26 0.68
CA ARG A 84 -7.15 -1.06 -0.17
C ARG A 84 -8.26 -0.96 -1.22
N GLU A 85 -8.52 -2.05 -1.95
CA GLU A 85 -9.60 -2.11 -2.95
C GLU A 85 -11.01 -1.84 -2.40
N MET A 86 -11.23 -2.06 -1.10
CA MET A 86 -12.50 -1.79 -0.42
C MET A 86 -12.61 -0.34 0.10
N GLY A 87 -11.61 0.50 -0.16
CA GLY A 87 -11.60 1.91 0.25
C GLY A 87 -11.11 2.14 1.67
N TYR A 88 -10.45 1.18 2.30
CA TYR A 88 -9.67 1.50 3.49
C TYR A 88 -8.46 2.33 3.05
N HIS A 89 -8.33 3.50 3.64
CA HIS A 89 -7.24 4.41 3.37
C HIS A 89 -6.57 4.83 4.68
N ASP A 90 -5.25 4.78 4.67
CA ASP A 90 -4.36 5.39 5.63
C ASP A 90 -3.09 5.74 4.86
N ARG A 91 -2.53 6.93 5.10
CA ARG A 91 -1.37 7.47 4.38
C ARG A 91 -0.20 6.48 4.28
N LEU A 92 -0.02 5.60 5.26
CA LEU A 92 1.07 4.63 5.21
C LEU A 92 0.88 3.57 4.10
N PHE A 93 -0.35 3.31 3.65
CA PHE A 93 -0.61 2.42 2.51
C PHE A 93 -0.26 3.06 1.16
N ASP A 94 -0.28 4.39 1.06
CA ASP A 94 0.18 5.09 -0.15
C ASP A 94 1.71 5.18 -0.18
N LEU A 95 2.36 5.16 0.99
CA LEU A 95 3.82 5.31 1.07
C LEU A 95 4.60 4.00 0.85
N ILE A 96 3.96 2.83 0.91
CA ILE A 96 4.66 1.53 0.91
C ILE A 96 5.21 1.11 -0.46
N ASP A 97 4.62 1.59 -1.54
CA ASP A 97 5.02 1.42 -2.93
C ASP A 97 5.80 2.64 -3.47
N GLU A 98 5.63 3.82 -2.88
CA GLU A 98 6.38 5.03 -3.27
C GLU A 98 7.82 5.09 -2.75
N ARG A 99 8.06 4.73 -1.47
CA ARG A 99 9.38 4.85 -0.84
C ARG A 99 9.59 3.94 0.36
N ALA A 100 10.85 3.80 0.76
CA ALA A 100 11.18 3.22 2.06
C ALA A 100 10.50 4.01 3.21
N LEU A 101 9.80 3.29 4.09
CA LEU A 101 9.23 3.86 5.30
C LEU A 101 10.33 4.20 6.32
N THR A 102 10.13 5.26 7.09
CA THR A 102 10.99 5.62 8.22
C THR A 102 10.80 4.63 9.39
N ALA A 103 11.72 4.62 10.35
CA ALA A 103 11.61 3.75 11.52
C ALA A 103 10.27 3.96 12.27
N THR A 104 9.85 5.21 12.48
CA THR A 104 8.58 5.53 13.15
C THR A 104 7.38 5.08 12.31
N GLU A 105 7.38 5.34 11.00
CA GLU A 105 6.31 4.87 10.10
C GLU A 105 6.20 3.35 10.05
N ILE A 106 7.31 2.61 10.17
CA ILE A 106 7.29 1.15 10.28
C ILE A 106 6.56 0.69 11.54
N ARG A 107 6.76 1.38 12.67
CA ARG A 107 6.04 1.07 13.92
C ARG A 107 4.55 1.30 13.74
N ASP A 108 4.18 2.44 13.17
CA ASP A 108 2.79 2.80 12.97
C ASP A 108 2.12 1.86 11.95
N PHE A 109 2.82 1.47 10.89
CA PHE A 109 2.34 0.47 9.94
C PHE A 109 2.16 -0.91 10.59
N CYS A 110 3.07 -1.31 11.49
CA CYS A 110 2.91 -2.55 12.25
C CYS A 110 1.68 -2.50 13.20
N ILE A 111 1.36 -1.35 13.76
CA ILE A 111 0.13 -1.16 14.55
C ILE A 111 -1.10 -1.40 13.68
N LEU A 112 -1.12 -0.91 12.44
CA LEU A 112 -2.21 -1.17 11.49
C LEU A 112 -2.34 -2.65 11.13
N LEU A 113 -1.20 -3.34 10.93
CA LEU A 113 -1.20 -4.76 10.54
C LEU A 113 -1.59 -5.72 11.67
N PHE A 114 -1.16 -5.45 12.90
CA PHE A 114 -1.25 -6.39 14.02
C PHE A 114 -2.20 -5.94 15.13
N GLY A 115 -2.69 -4.69 15.08
CA GLY A 115 -3.55 -4.07 16.08
C GLY A 115 -2.78 -3.32 17.16
N ALA A 116 -3.37 -2.22 17.63
CA ALA A 116 -2.78 -1.35 18.66
C ALA A 116 -2.50 -2.08 19.98
N ASP A 117 -3.36 -3.01 20.40
CA ASP A 117 -3.19 -3.77 21.64
C ASP A 117 -1.90 -4.62 21.64
N VAL A 118 -1.47 -5.10 20.47
CA VAL A 118 -0.24 -5.92 20.36
C VAL A 118 1.03 -5.07 20.55
N PHE A 119 0.91 -3.79 20.19
CA PHE A 119 1.97 -2.79 20.20
C PHE A 119 1.84 -1.78 21.36
N ASP A 120 0.92 -2.02 22.31
CA ASP A 120 0.85 -1.22 23.52
C ASP A 120 2.17 -1.31 24.30
N GLY A 121 2.70 -0.15 24.68
CA GLY A 121 4.03 -0.02 25.28
C GLY A 121 5.21 -0.39 24.36
N ALA A 122 5.00 -0.58 23.05
CA ALA A 122 6.10 -0.82 22.13
C ALA A 122 7.02 0.40 22.04
N PRO A 123 8.35 0.22 22.21
CA PRO A 123 9.28 1.34 22.18
C PRO A 123 9.31 1.95 20.78
N ASP A 124 9.67 3.23 20.72
CA ASP A 124 10.01 3.86 19.46
C ASP A 124 11.24 3.14 18.86
N PRO A 125 11.18 2.65 17.61
CA PRO A 125 12.31 1.95 16.99
C PRO A 125 13.56 2.81 16.81
N SER A 126 13.44 4.14 16.80
CA SER A 126 14.60 5.05 16.82
C SER A 126 15.32 5.07 18.17
N ALA A 127 14.63 4.75 19.26
CA ALA A 127 15.18 4.72 20.62
C ALA A 127 15.59 3.30 21.05
N ASP A 128 14.78 2.28 20.74
CA ASP A 128 15.09 0.88 21.02
C ASP A 128 14.60 -0.05 19.89
N TRP A 129 15.44 -0.12 18.85
CA TRP A 129 15.23 -1.03 17.72
C TRP A 129 15.08 -2.50 18.15
N LYS A 130 15.89 -2.96 19.11
CA LYS A 130 15.90 -4.36 19.54
C LYS A 130 14.62 -4.72 20.29
N GLY A 131 14.13 -3.83 21.15
CA GLY A 131 12.85 -3.96 21.83
C GLY A 131 11.68 -3.99 20.85
N PHE A 132 11.67 -3.04 19.90
CA PHE A 132 10.67 -3.00 18.82
C PHE A 132 10.65 -4.31 18.01
N LEU A 133 11.81 -4.78 17.53
CA LEU A 133 11.91 -5.99 16.72
C LEU A 133 11.41 -7.24 17.46
N LYS A 134 11.66 -7.34 18.77
CA LYS A 134 11.13 -8.45 19.60
C LYS A 134 9.60 -8.46 19.63
N ILE A 135 8.95 -7.29 19.63
CA ILE A 135 7.48 -7.19 19.61
C ILE A 135 6.94 -7.62 18.25
N VAL A 136 7.56 -7.17 17.16
CA VAL A 136 7.23 -7.64 15.79
C VAL A 136 7.35 -9.17 15.70
N GLU A 137 8.46 -9.74 16.19
CA GLU A 137 8.65 -11.19 16.19
C GLU A 137 7.64 -11.94 17.06
N ARG A 138 7.17 -11.35 18.16
CA ARG A 138 6.08 -11.89 18.99
C ARG A 138 4.76 -11.91 18.22
N ALA A 139 4.39 -10.80 17.58
CA ALA A 139 3.17 -10.67 16.78
C ALA A 139 3.13 -11.67 15.61
N LEU A 140 4.28 -11.91 14.98
CA LEU A 140 4.40 -12.87 13.88
C LEU A 140 4.17 -14.33 14.31
N ARG A 141 4.33 -14.70 15.58
CA ARG A 141 4.10 -16.09 16.06
C ARG A 141 2.63 -16.48 16.05
N THR A 142 1.74 -15.51 16.19
CA THR A 142 0.28 -15.72 16.19
C THR A 142 -0.34 -15.48 14.82
N THR A 143 0.47 -15.07 13.83
CA THR A 143 0.01 -14.72 12.49
C THR A 143 0.29 -15.85 11.51
N ALA A 144 -0.74 -16.28 10.76
CA ALA A 144 -0.56 -17.27 9.71
C ALA A 144 0.32 -16.73 8.56
N LEU A 145 1.07 -17.63 7.92
CA LEU A 145 1.83 -17.27 6.72
C LEU A 145 0.88 -16.80 5.61
N GLN A 146 1.26 -15.72 4.94
CA GLN A 146 0.55 -15.14 3.81
C GLN A 146 1.24 -15.50 2.50
N TRP A 147 0.47 -15.65 1.43
CA TRP A 147 1.03 -15.81 0.10
C TRP A 147 1.78 -14.53 -0.30
N ASN A 148 3.08 -14.66 -0.60
CA ASN A 148 3.88 -13.58 -1.16
C ASN A 148 3.94 -13.77 -2.69
N PRO A 149 3.30 -12.90 -3.50
CA PRO A 149 3.21 -13.08 -4.95
C PRO A 149 4.58 -12.93 -5.64
N VAL A 150 5.44 -12.05 -5.14
CA VAL A 150 6.80 -11.84 -5.67
C VAL A 150 7.70 -13.07 -5.45
N LYS A 151 7.55 -13.76 -4.31
CA LYS A 151 8.35 -14.95 -3.96
C LYS A 151 7.66 -16.27 -4.27
N ARG A 152 6.39 -16.23 -4.66
CA ARG A 152 5.54 -17.39 -4.97
C ARG A 152 5.56 -18.47 -3.88
N LYS A 153 5.45 -18.04 -2.61
CA LYS A 153 5.37 -18.94 -1.44
C LYS A 153 4.80 -18.26 -0.21
N GLY A 154 4.38 -19.06 0.77
CA GLY A 154 4.00 -18.59 2.10
C GLY A 154 5.16 -17.89 2.81
N LYS A 155 4.89 -16.69 3.33
CA LYS A 155 5.82 -15.84 4.08
C LYS A 155 5.11 -15.14 5.24
N PRO A 156 5.83 -14.79 6.31
CA PRO A 156 5.27 -13.89 7.31
C PRO A 156 4.92 -12.54 6.67
N LEU A 157 3.90 -11.85 7.21
CA LEU A 157 3.53 -10.49 6.80
C LEU A 157 4.73 -9.55 6.83
N VAL A 158 5.57 -9.66 7.87
CA VAL A 158 6.80 -8.90 8.03
C VAL A 158 7.99 -9.85 8.12
N SER A 159 9.05 -9.59 7.37
CA SER A 159 10.31 -10.33 7.45
C SER A 159 11.25 -9.65 8.45
N SER A 160 11.27 -10.11 9.70
CA SER A 160 12.14 -9.55 10.76
C SER A 160 13.62 -9.48 10.34
N LYS A 161 14.12 -10.51 9.64
CA LYS A 161 15.49 -10.53 9.11
C LYS A 161 15.77 -9.38 8.12
N LYS A 162 14.85 -9.11 7.19
CA LYS A 162 15.03 -8.03 6.21
C LYS A 162 14.81 -6.68 6.86
N LEU A 163 13.82 -6.57 7.73
CA LEU A 163 13.54 -5.36 8.50
C LEU A 163 14.78 -4.95 9.30
N ASN A 164 15.40 -5.89 10.03
CA ASN A 164 16.63 -5.66 10.77
C ASN A 164 17.83 -5.30 9.87
N ARG A 165 17.90 -5.86 8.66
CA ARG A 165 18.96 -5.50 7.71
C ARG A 165 18.78 -4.08 7.15
N CYS A 166 17.55 -3.67 6.91
CA CYS A 166 17.24 -2.34 6.36
C CYS A 166 17.39 -1.22 7.40
N TYR A 167 17.05 -1.49 8.67
CA TYR A 167 16.89 -0.44 9.68
C TYR A 167 17.63 -0.70 11.00
N GLY A 168 18.19 -1.90 11.22
CA GLY A 168 18.83 -2.27 12.48
C GLY A 168 20.27 -1.75 12.66
N HIS A 169 20.71 -0.84 11.81
CA HIS A 169 22.01 -0.17 11.91
C HIS A 169 21.83 1.20 12.58
N GLY A 170 21.51 1.15 13.87
CA GLY A 170 21.61 2.26 14.83
C GLY A 170 22.46 1.83 16.01
#